data_AF-A0A929YNA8-F1
#
_entry.id   AF-A0A929YNA8-F1
#
_cell.length_a   1.000
_cell.length_b   1.000
_cell.length_c   1.000
_cell.angle_alpha   90.00
_cell.angle_beta   90.00
_cell.angle_gamma   90.00
#
_symmetry.space_group_name_H-M   'P 1'
#
loop_
_entity.id
_entity.type
_entity.pdbx_description
1 polymer ?
#
loop_
_entity_poly.entity_id
_entity_poly.type
_entity_poly.pdbx_seq_one_letter_code
_entity_poly.pdbx_strand_id
1 'polypeptide(L)' 'MGWVITDKVTGCSYDTDRDGYETVAEALHEHPERFTDATTEEKRRIKEGAEILGWHPRY' A
#
# COMPACT_ATOMS: atom_id res chain seq x y z
N MET A 1 -14.61 -4.69 1.53
CA MET A 1 -14.40 -3.57 0.59
C MET A 1 -12.91 -3.55 0.33
N GLY A 2 -12.46 -4.36 -0.63
CA GLY A 2 -11.06 -4.38 -1.07
C GLY A 2 -10.78 -3.13 -1.87
N TRP A 3 -9.63 -2.51 -1.62
CA TRP A 3 -9.11 -1.38 -2.39
C TRP A 3 -8.02 -1.90 -3.30
N VAL A 4 -8.08 -1.52 -4.57
CA VAL A 4 -7.01 -1.80 -5.52
C VAL A 4 -6.14 -0.55 -5.61
N ILE A 5 -4.88 -0.65 -5.22
CA ILE A 5 -3.88 0.38 -5.50
C ILE A 5 -2.99 -0.11 -6.64
N THR A 6 -2.68 0.77 -7.59
CA THR A 6 -1.79 0.45 -8.71
C THR A 6 -0.53 1.30 -8.64
N ASP A 7 0.63 0.66 -8.68
CA ASP A 7 1.91 1.34 -8.93
C ASP A 7 1.97 1.72 -10.42
N LYS A 8 2.01 3.02 -10.71
CA LYS A 8 2.00 3.54 -12.10
C LYS A 8 3.33 3.37 -12.83
N VAL A 9 4.41 3.03 -12.13
CA VAL A 9 5.75 2.87 -12.69
C VAL A 9 6.01 1.41 -13.06
N THR A 10 5.61 0.46 -12.20
CA THR A 10 5.74 -0.98 -12.46
C THR A 10 4.52 -1.57 -13.16
N GLY A 11 3.36 -0.93 -13.06
CA GLY A 11 2.07 -1.44 -13.53
C GLY A 11 1.47 -2.53 -12.63
N CYS A 12 2.05 -2.76 -11.44
CA CYS A 12 1.54 -3.74 -10.50
C CYS A 12 0.31 -3.20 -9.77
N SER A 13 -0.80 -3.93 -9.87
CA SER A 13 -2.01 -3.72 -9.08
C SER A 13 -1.96 -4.60 -7.84
N TYR A 14 -2.31 -4.02 -6.69
CA TYR A 14 -2.32 -4.71 -5.42
C TYR A 14 -3.71 -4.67 -4.82
N ASP A 15 -4.25 -5.86 -4.53
CA ASP A 15 -5.53 -6.04 -3.86
C ASP A 15 -5.34 -6.12 -2.35
N THR A 16 -6.02 -5.22 -1.64
CA THR A 16 -5.93 -5.07 -0.19
C THR A 16 -6.92 -5.98 0.55
N ASP A 17 -6.99 -7.27 0.19
CA ASP A 17 -7.95 -8.21 0.79
C ASP A 17 -7.35 -9.09 1.92
N ARG A 18 -6.06 -9.44 1.85
CA ARG A 18 -5.35 -10.07 3.00
C ARG A 18 -3.82 -10.12 2.89
N ASP A 19 -3.27 -10.46 1.72
CA ASP A 19 -1.82 -10.59 1.50
C ASP A 19 -1.19 -9.34 0.85
N GLY A 20 -2.01 -8.45 0.26
CA GLY A 20 -1.51 -7.27 -0.44
C GLY A 20 -1.21 -6.06 0.46
N TYR A 21 -1.70 -6.01 1.69
CA TYR A 21 -1.47 -4.84 2.55
C TYR A 21 0.01 -4.66 2.92
N GLU A 22 0.74 -5.73 3.26
CA GLU A 22 2.18 -5.65 3.55
C GLU A 22 2.97 -5.19 2.33
N THR A 23 2.75 -5.82 1.17
CA THR A 23 3.50 -5.51 -0.05
C THR A 23 3.19 -4.09 -0.55
N VAL A 24 1.93 -3.65 -0.47
CA VAL A 24 1.59 -2.27 -0.79
C VAL A 24 2.20 -1.31 0.21
N ALA A 25 2.11 -1.60 1.51
CA ALA A 25 2.65 -0.70 2.52
C ALA A 25 4.17 -0.56 2.40
N GLU A 26 4.89 -1.63 2.08
CA GLU A 26 6.32 -1.60 1.79
C GLU A 26 6.63 -0.78 0.53
N ALA A 27 5.97 -1.06 -0.59
CA ALA A 27 6.18 -0.29 -1.82
C ALA A 27 5.79 1.19 -1.65
N LEU A 28 4.72 1.47 -0.91
CA LEU A 28 4.26 2.82 -0.59
C LEU A 28 5.23 3.55 0.35
N HIS A 29 5.91 2.81 1.24
CA HIS A 29 6.92 3.36 2.13
C HIS A 29 8.22 3.66 1.39
N GLU A 30 8.69 2.75 0.54
CA GLU A 30 9.91 2.92 -0.25
C GLU A 30 9.75 3.95 -1.36
N HIS A 31 8.58 3.97 -2.01
CA HIS A 31 8.33 4.76 -3.22
C HIS A 31 6.95 5.44 -3.22
N PRO A 32 6.66 6.34 -2.27
CA PRO A 32 5.37 7.03 -2.17
C PRO A 32 5.01 7.84 -3.43
N GLU A 33 6.00 8.27 -4.21
CA GLU A 33 5.88 8.99 -5.47
C GLU A 33 5.31 8.17 -6.62
N ARG A 34 5.37 6.83 -6.56
CA ARG A 34 4.83 5.94 -7.60
C ARG A 34 3.31 5.78 -7.53
N PHE A 35 2.75 6.13 -6.37
CA PHE A 35 1.33 6.04 -6.05
C PHE A 35 0.67 7.41 -6.18
N THR A 36 0.71 8.01 -7.37
CA THR A 36 0.08 9.31 -7.64
C THR A 36 -1.45 9.26 -7.73
N ASP A 37 -1.99 8.07 -7.99
CA ASP A 37 -3.43 7.81 -8.11
C ASP A 37 -4.12 7.73 -6.74
N ALA A 38 -3.36 7.44 -5.68
CA ALA A 38 -3.89 7.27 -4.32
C ALA A 38 -3.83 8.57 -3.52
N THR A 39 -4.95 8.93 -2.89
CA THR A 39 -5.02 10.09 -2.00
C THR A 39 -4.22 9.85 -0.71
N THR A 40 -3.82 10.94 -0.04
CA THR A 40 -3.12 10.88 1.26
C THR A 40 -3.87 10.03 2.29
N GLU A 41 -5.20 10.08 2.24
CA GLU A 41 -6.06 9.32 3.15
C GLU A 41 -6.05 7.81 2.84
N GLU A 42 -6.08 7.42 1.56
CA GLU A 42 -5.97 6.02 1.15
C GLU A 42 -4.61 5.44 1.53
N LYS A 43 -3.54 6.21 1.29
CA LYS A 43 -2.18 5.87 1.71
C LYS A 43 -2.09 5.62 3.21
N ARG A 44 -2.74 6.48 4.00
CA ARG A 44 -2.79 6.37 5.46
C ARG A 44 -3.54 5.11 5.90
N ARG A 45 -4.73 4.85 5.34
CA ARG A 45 -5.52 3.66 5.68
C ARG A 45 -4.80 2.36 5.33
N ILE A 46 -4.05 2.34 4.24
CA ILE A 46 -3.27 1.16 3.84
C ILE A 46 -2.13 0.92 4.81
N LYS A 47 -1.45 1.98 5.25
CA LYS A 47 -0.43 1.88 6.28
C LYS A 47 -1.03 1.38 7.61
N GLU A 48 -2.13 1.98 8.07
CA GLU A 48 -2.82 1.54 9.29
C GLU A 48 -3.32 0.08 9.19
N GLY A 49 -3.86 -0.32 8.04
CA GLY A 49 -4.30 -1.69 7.78
C GLY A 49 -3.13 -2.68 7.80
N ALA A 50 -2.00 -2.32 7.21
CA ALA A 50 -0.79 -3.14 7.25
C ALA A 50 -0.22 -3.24 8.68
N GLU A 51 -0.16 -2.14 9.43
CA GLU A 51 0.30 -2.14 10.83
C GLU A 51 -0.58 -3.03 11.72
N ILE A 52 -1.91 -3.03 11.52
CA ILE A 52 -2.85 -3.92 12.24
C ILE A 52 -2.60 -5.40 11.91
N LEU A 53 -2.15 -5.70 10.70
CA LEU A 53 -1.81 -7.06 10.26
C LEU A 53 -0.42 -7.52 10.72
N GLY A 54 0.35 -6.65 11.39
CA GLY A 54 1.69 -6.95 11.88
C GLY A 54 2.80 -6.54 10.93
N TRP A 55 2.49 -5.78 9.87
CA TRP A 55 3.51 -5.14 9.06
C TRP A 55 4.27 -4.13 9.90
N HIS A 56 5.58 -4.33 9.99
CA HIS A 56 6.49 -3.35 10.53
C HIS A 56 7.50 -2.98 9.45
N PRO A 57 7.60 -1.69 9.07
CA PRO A 57 8.64 -1.27 8.16
C PRO A 57 9.99 -1.65 8.80
N ARG A 58 10.72 -2.56 8.16
CA ARG A 58 12.05 -2.98 8.61
C ARG A 58 12.99 -1.80 8.42
N TYR A 59 13.25 -1.09 9.52
CA TYR A 59 14.38 -0.17 9.65
C TYR A 59 15.64 -0.94 10.02
#